data_AF-A0A9Q8WLJ5-F1
#
_entry.id   AF-A0A9Q8WLJ5-F1
#
_cell.length_a   1.000
_cell.length_b   1.000
_cell.length_c   1.000
_cell.angle_alpha   90.00
_cell.angle_beta   90.00
_cell.angle_gamma   90.00
#
_symmetry.space_group_name_H-M   'P 1'
#
loop_
_entity.id
_entity.type
_entity.pdbx_description
1 polymer ?
#
loop_
_entity_poly.entity_id
_entity_poly.type
_entity_poly.pdbx_seq_one_letter_code
_entity_poly.pdbx_strand_id
1 'polypeptide(L)'
;MGQTVVILSDPQLAFDLLDKRSLKHSSRPSQTFIGEMVGLEHITGMAVYDERFRAQRKAMGRILGSKMAAAKYNEWQEAEVGHLLLHLLDSPQNFIEHIKKEAGSLILKITYGYTAEQFKKDPFLEMITETMDNFSTGATPGAFLVDVFPFLRYLPNWVPGTGFKQLAKEWRAQMEETRDKPYAFVQHQIAQVKDNSSYLANLLDSPEQSLFDQHNHKHSALAVFGGGADTTVSTVASFFLAMMVYPDIQKKAQEEIDRFIGSGRLPTTKDRENLPYIEALVKEIMRWHPIGPMGLPHSSTEDDVFEGYFIPKGAMVLPNIWWFTHDPERYPDPMNFKPERFLAPN
;
A
#
# COMPACT_ATOMS: atom_id res chain seq x y z
N MET A 1 -32.48 -7.65 -0.93
CA MET A 1 -31.36 -7.06 -1.67
C MET A 1 -30.97 -5.80 -0.93
N GLY A 2 -29.73 -5.73 -0.49
CA GLY A 2 -29.20 -4.62 0.30
C GLY A 2 -27.91 -5.08 0.94
N GLN A 3 -26.79 -4.48 0.53
CA GLN A 3 -25.52 -4.67 1.22
C GLN A 3 -25.55 -3.79 2.46
N THR A 4 -25.40 -4.38 3.65
CA THR A 4 -25.27 -3.61 4.89
C THR A 4 -23.87 -3.02 4.93
N VAL A 5 -23.77 -1.70 5.11
CA VAL A 5 -22.50 -0.98 5.27
C VAL A 5 -22.46 -0.38 6.67
N VAL A 6 -21.41 -0.70 7.43
CA VAL A 6 -21.16 -0.20 8.78
C VAL A 6 -19.93 0.69 8.72
N ILE A 7 -20.10 1.97 9.04
CA ILE A 7 -19.01 2.95 9.07
C ILE A 7 -18.61 3.21 10.52
N LEU A 8 -17.38 2.88 10.87
CA LEU A 8 -16.83 3.04 12.21
C LEU A 8 -16.18 4.43 12.30
N SER A 9 -16.81 5.35 13.04
CA SER A 9 -16.27 6.71 13.27
C SER A 9 -15.77 6.92 14.71
N ASP A 10 -15.82 5.90 15.56
CA ASP A 10 -15.14 5.91 16.86
C ASP A 10 -13.88 5.02 16.77
N PRO A 11 -12.66 5.55 17.07
CA PRO A 11 -11.43 4.77 16.99
C PRO A 11 -11.38 3.56 17.94
N GLN A 12 -12.00 3.66 19.12
CA GLN A 12 -12.00 2.60 20.11
C GLN A 12 -12.93 1.46 19.67
N LEU A 13 -14.13 1.79 19.16
CA LEU A 13 -15.03 0.81 18.55
C LEU A 13 -14.40 0.15 17.33
N ALA A 14 -13.65 0.91 16.52
CA ALA A 14 -12.93 0.34 15.39
C ALA A 14 -11.86 -0.66 15.83
N PHE A 15 -11.10 -0.34 16.88
CA PHE A 15 -10.14 -1.27 17.48
C PHE A 15 -10.83 -2.51 18.04
N ASP A 16 -11.91 -2.33 18.81
CA ASP A 16 -12.63 -3.44 19.44
C ASP A 16 -13.26 -4.39 18.41
N LEU A 17 -13.76 -3.86 17.29
CA LEU A 17 -14.38 -4.67 16.24
C LEU A 17 -13.35 -5.29 15.28
N LEU A 18 -12.36 -4.52 14.82
CA LEU A 18 -11.43 -4.97 13.77
C LEU A 18 -10.18 -5.68 14.32
N ASP A 19 -9.80 -5.43 15.57
CA ASP A 19 -8.65 -6.08 16.22
C ASP A 19 -9.11 -7.19 17.18
N LYS A 20 -9.84 -6.84 18.25
CA LYS A 20 -10.25 -7.82 19.28
C LYS A 20 -11.23 -8.87 18.73
N ARG A 21 -12.05 -8.51 17.73
CA ARG A 21 -12.95 -9.42 17.01
C ARG A 21 -12.52 -9.68 15.56
N SER A 22 -11.22 -9.56 15.28
CA SER A 22 -10.64 -9.72 13.93
C SER A 22 -11.04 -11.02 13.21
N LEU A 23 -11.19 -12.14 13.93
CA LEU A 23 -11.63 -13.41 13.32
C LEU A 23 -13.02 -13.33 12.65
N LYS A 24 -13.89 -12.42 13.12
CA LYS A 24 -15.23 -12.20 12.58
C LYS A 24 -15.25 -11.12 11.51
N HIS A 25 -14.49 -10.03 11.69
CA HIS A 25 -14.64 -8.81 10.89
C HIS A 25 -13.40 -8.46 10.04
N SER A 26 -12.39 -9.33 9.93
CA SER A 26 -11.18 -9.04 9.12
C SER A 26 -11.16 -9.70 7.75
N SER A 27 -12.28 -10.27 7.28
CA SER A 27 -12.40 -10.72 5.89
C SER A 27 -12.54 -9.53 4.94
N ARG A 28 -12.67 -9.80 3.64
CA ARG A 28 -12.81 -8.81 2.58
C ARG A 28 -14.12 -9.04 1.81
N PRO A 29 -14.81 -7.98 1.38
CA PRO A 29 -16.00 -8.14 0.54
C PRO A 29 -15.59 -8.65 -0.85
N SER A 30 -16.43 -9.50 -1.44
CA SER A 30 -16.27 -9.88 -2.85
C SER A 30 -16.59 -8.67 -3.73
N GLN A 31 -15.69 -8.34 -4.64
CA GLN A 31 -15.91 -7.36 -5.70
C GLN A 31 -15.92 -8.09 -7.03
N THR A 32 -17.02 -8.02 -7.76
CA THR A 32 -17.21 -8.84 -8.96
C THR A 32 -16.29 -8.38 -10.07
N PHE A 33 -16.08 -7.07 -10.26
CA PHE A 33 -15.23 -6.57 -11.34
C PHE A 33 -13.74 -6.78 -11.04
N ILE A 34 -13.18 -5.97 -10.12
CA ILE A 34 -11.74 -5.93 -9.87
C ILE A 34 -11.26 -7.18 -9.11
N GLY A 35 -12.10 -7.76 -8.27
CA GLY A 35 -11.78 -8.99 -7.52
C GLY A 35 -11.88 -10.24 -8.40
N GLU A 36 -13.10 -10.61 -8.79
CA GLU A 36 -13.39 -11.89 -9.44
C GLU A 36 -13.01 -11.91 -10.94
N MET A 37 -13.42 -10.89 -11.71
CA MET A 37 -13.18 -10.87 -13.16
C MET A 37 -11.72 -10.56 -13.49
N VAL A 38 -11.12 -9.57 -12.84
CA VAL A 38 -9.70 -9.19 -13.04
C VAL A 38 -8.74 -10.13 -12.28
N GLY A 39 -9.15 -10.67 -11.13
CA GLY A 39 -8.38 -11.66 -10.37
C GLY A 39 -7.56 -11.09 -9.20
N LEU A 40 -7.82 -9.86 -8.77
CA LEU A 40 -7.14 -9.27 -7.62
C LEU A 40 -7.67 -9.79 -6.27
N GLU A 41 -8.74 -10.58 -6.23
CA GLU A 41 -9.22 -11.23 -5.00
C GLU A 41 -8.17 -12.17 -4.34
N HIS A 42 -7.07 -12.49 -5.02
CA HIS A 42 -5.99 -13.32 -4.48
C HIS A 42 -4.84 -12.51 -3.84
N ILE A 43 -4.79 -11.18 -4.05
CA ILE A 43 -3.79 -10.33 -3.40
C ILE A 43 -4.19 -10.02 -1.96
N THR A 44 -3.21 -9.82 -1.08
CA THR A 44 -3.44 -9.73 0.37
C THR A 44 -4.43 -8.65 0.79
N GLY A 45 -4.48 -7.52 0.06
CA GLY A 45 -5.43 -6.44 0.35
C GLY A 45 -6.90 -6.81 0.13
N MET A 46 -7.18 -7.76 -0.77
CA MET A 46 -8.53 -8.13 -1.20
C MET A 46 -8.90 -9.59 -0.88
N ALA A 47 -7.93 -10.41 -0.49
CA ALA A 47 -8.18 -11.80 -0.14
C ALA A 47 -9.09 -11.92 1.09
N VAL A 48 -10.08 -12.81 0.97
CA VAL A 48 -10.93 -13.21 2.10
C VAL A 48 -10.08 -13.83 3.21
N TYR A 49 -10.59 -13.81 4.44
CA TYR A 49 -9.87 -14.38 5.58
C TYR A 49 -9.87 -15.92 5.51
N ASP A 50 -8.81 -16.49 4.92
CA ASP A 50 -8.62 -17.92 4.74
C ASP A 50 -7.16 -18.35 5.02
N GLU A 51 -6.78 -19.56 4.61
CA GLU A 51 -5.40 -20.04 4.69
C GLU A 51 -4.44 -19.21 3.82
N ARG A 52 -4.87 -18.79 2.63
CA ARG A 52 -4.07 -17.95 1.71
C ARG A 52 -3.71 -16.64 2.37
N PHE A 53 -4.69 -15.88 2.86
CA PHE A 53 -4.47 -14.59 3.53
C PHE A 53 -3.51 -14.73 4.72
N ARG A 54 -3.73 -15.74 5.58
CA ARG A 54 -2.85 -15.99 6.75
C ARG A 54 -1.42 -16.33 6.33
N ALA A 55 -1.25 -17.16 5.32
CA ALA A 55 0.07 -17.51 4.79
C ALA A 55 0.80 -16.29 4.19
N GLN A 56 0.10 -15.46 3.40
CA GLN A 56 0.67 -14.21 2.85
C GLN A 56 1.09 -13.25 3.97
N ARG A 57 0.21 -12.99 4.95
CA ARG A 57 0.51 -12.10 6.08
C ARG A 57 1.67 -12.61 6.93
N LYS A 58 1.73 -13.92 7.17
CA LYS A 58 2.86 -14.56 7.89
C LYS A 58 4.18 -14.36 7.13
N ALA A 59 4.17 -14.55 5.82
CA ALA A 59 5.34 -14.35 4.97
C ALA A 59 5.81 -12.88 4.98
N MET A 60 4.90 -11.93 4.74
CA MET A 60 5.20 -10.49 4.80
C MET A 60 5.71 -10.05 6.17
N GLY A 61 5.15 -10.60 7.25
CA GLY A 61 5.59 -10.32 8.62
C GLY A 61 7.08 -10.63 8.87
N ARG A 62 7.68 -11.57 8.14
CA ARG A 62 9.12 -11.90 8.27
C ARG A 62 10.03 -10.80 7.76
N ILE A 63 9.58 -9.98 6.80
CA ILE A 63 10.38 -8.92 6.19
C ILE A 63 9.97 -7.51 6.65
N LEU A 64 8.71 -7.32 7.03
CA LEU A 64 8.14 -6.00 7.36
C LEU A 64 7.52 -5.92 8.77
N GLY A 65 7.44 -7.04 9.50
CA GLY A 65 6.67 -7.11 10.75
C GLY A 65 7.33 -6.49 11.98
N SER A 66 8.59 -6.05 11.89
CA SER A 66 9.27 -5.38 12.98
C SER A 66 10.27 -4.34 12.48
N LYS A 67 10.60 -3.36 13.33
CA LYS A 67 11.64 -2.37 13.03
C LYS A 67 12.97 -3.04 12.67
N MET A 68 13.34 -4.12 13.35
CA MET A 68 14.57 -4.86 13.09
C MET A 68 14.55 -5.57 11.73
N ALA A 69 13.42 -6.18 11.36
CA ALA A 69 13.28 -6.83 10.06
C ALA A 69 13.34 -5.82 8.89
N ALA A 70 12.76 -4.64 9.06
CA ALA A 70 12.78 -3.57 8.07
C ALA A 70 14.16 -2.87 7.99
N ALA A 71 14.87 -2.74 9.11
CA ALA A 71 16.14 -2.01 9.19
C ALA A 71 17.25 -2.57 8.28
N LYS A 72 17.17 -3.84 7.87
CA LYS A 72 18.10 -4.45 6.92
C LYS A 72 18.05 -3.80 5.52
N TYR A 73 17.01 -3.02 5.23
CA TYR A 73 16.83 -2.31 3.97
C TYR A 73 17.26 -0.84 4.03
N ASN A 74 17.70 -0.34 5.19
CA ASN A 74 18.02 1.08 5.39
C ASN A 74 19.10 1.58 4.41
N GLU A 75 20.17 0.81 4.20
CA GLU A 75 21.24 1.20 3.27
C GLU A 75 20.74 1.30 1.83
N TRP A 76 19.80 0.43 1.43
CA TRP A 76 19.19 0.49 0.11
C TRP A 76 18.28 1.71 -0.01
N GLN A 77 17.47 1.99 1.02
CA GLN A 77 16.64 3.18 1.05
C GLN A 77 17.48 4.46 0.99
N GLU A 78 18.56 4.55 1.76
CA GLU A 78 19.47 5.71 1.74
C GLU A 78 20.13 5.90 0.36
N ALA A 79 20.50 4.81 -0.32
CA ALA A 79 21.04 4.87 -1.68
C ALA A 79 19.99 5.36 -2.70
N GLU A 80 18.76 4.84 -2.65
CA GLU A 80 17.68 5.27 -3.55
C GLU A 80 17.28 6.73 -3.30
N VAL A 81 17.30 7.19 -2.05
CA VAL A 81 17.14 8.62 -1.71
C VAL A 81 18.26 9.46 -2.33
N GLY A 82 19.51 8.98 -2.33
CA GLY A 82 20.62 9.64 -3.01
C GLY A 82 20.37 9.83 -4.51
N HIS A 83 19.86 8.80 -5.20
CA HIS A 83 19.47 8.90 -6.61
C HIS A 83 18.31 9.89 -6.81
N LEU A 84 17.29 9.87 -5.94
CA LEU A 84 16.19 10.82 -5.97
C LEU A 84 16.68 12.27 -5.89
N LEU A 85 17.61 12.56 -4.97
CA LEU A 85 18.18 13.91 -4.84
C LEU A 85 18.94 14.34 -6.09
N LEU A 86 19.70 13.44 -6.73
CA LEU A 86 20.37 13.72 -8.01
C LEU A 86 19.36 14.00 -9.13
N HIS A 87 18.32 13.18 -9.26
CA HIS A 87 17.28 13.38 -10.26
C HIS A 87 16.50 14.69 -10.06
N LEU A 88 16.23 15.05 -8.81
CA LEU A 88 15.59 16.33 -8.45
C LEU A 88 16.51 17.53 -8.76
N LEU A 89 17.82 17.38 -8.62
CA LEU A 89 18.78 18.43 -8.99
C LEU A 89 18.81 18.65 -10.51
N ASP A 90 18.78 17.56 -11.29
CA ASP A 90 18.88 17.62 -12.75
C ASP A 90 17.57 18.04 -13.43
N SER A 91 16.42 17.59 -12.90
CA SER A 91 15.10 17.80 -13.53
C SER A 91 13.97 17.89 -12.50
N PRO A 92 13.94 18.95 -11.67
CA PRO A 92 12.97 19.11 -10.58
C PRO A 92 11.50 19.12 -11.05
N GLN A 93 11.24 19.53 -12.30
CA GLN A 93 9.90 19.52 -12.89
C GLN A 93 9.28 18.12 -12.98
N ASN A 94 10.10 17.06 -12.97
CA ASN A 94 9.67 15.67 -13.07
C ASN A 94 9.60 14.97 -11.71
N PHE A 95 9.51 15.72 -10.60
CA PHE A 95 9.64 15.18 -9.24
C PHE A 95 8.73 13.98 -8.94
N ILE A 96 7.48 13.95 -9.45
CA ILE A 96 6.57 12.80 -9.25
C ILE A 96 7.12 11.53 -9.90
N GLU A 97 7.67 11.64 -11.11
CA GLU A 97 8.30 10.51 -11.80
C GLU A 97 9.53 10.02 -11.04
N HIS A 98 10.32 10.94 -10.49
CA HIS A 98 11.49 10.61 -9.67
C HIS A 98 11.11 9.91 -8.37
N ILE A 99 10.04 10.35 -7.68
CA ILE A 99 9.52 9.70 -6.48
C ILE A 99 9.00 8.29 -6.82
N LYS A 100 8.25 8.13 -7.94
CA LYS A 100 7.81 6.82 -8.43
C LYS A 100 8.99 5.90 -8.70
N LYS A 101 10.06 6.43 -9.30
CA LYS A 101 11.30 5.68 -9.56
C LYS A 101 11.96 5.22 -8.27
N GLU A 102 12.13 6.10 -7.29
CA GLU A 102 12.77 5.81 -5.99
C GLU A 102 12.00 4.72 -5.23
N ALA A 103 10.74 4.98 -4.92
CA ALA A 103 9.90 4.06 -4.14
C ALA A 103 9.75 2.72 -4.86
N GLY A 104 9.54 2.76 -6.17
CA GLY A 104 9.44 1.60 -7.05
C GLY A 104 10.72 0.76 -7.06
N SER A 105 11.89 1.38 -7.22
CA SER A 105 13.18 0.68 -7.32
C SER A 105 13.53 -0.01 -6.00
N LEU A 106 13.28 0.66 -4.87
CA LEU A 106 13.49 0.09 -3.54
C LEU A 106 12.62 -1.15 -3.34
N ILE A 107 11.31 -1.05 -3.57
CA ILE A 107 10.40 -2.17 -3.32
C ILE A 107 10.61 -3.32 -4.32
N LEU A 108 11.01 -3.02 -5.55
CA LEU A 108 11.35 -4.01 -6.58
C LEU A 108 12.59 -4.82 -6.18
N LYS A 109 13.60 -4.14 -5.61
CA LYS A 109 14.79 -4.79 -5.04
C LYS A 109 14.46 -5.64 -3.81
N ILE A 110 13.66 -5.13 -2.88
CA ILE A 110 13.22 -5.87 -1.69
C ILE A 110 12.43 -7.13 -2.08
N THR A 111 11.51 -6.98 -3.04
CA THR A 111 10.54 -8.02 -3.38
C THR A 111 11.14 -9.11 -4.28
N TYR A 112 11.90 -8.71 -5.30
CA TYR A 112 12.37 -9.60 -6.37
C TYR A 112 13.90 -9.65 -6.52
N GLY A 113 14.65 -8.83 -5.76
CA GLY A 113 16.11 -8.77 -5.91
C GLY A 113 16.53 -8.13 -7.24
N TYR A 114 15.61 -7.40 -7.86
CA TYR A 114 15.82 -6.74 -9.14
C TYR A 114 16.32 -5.31 -8.89
N THR A 115 17.42 -4.95 -9.54
CA THR A 115 17.98 -3.58 -9.46
C THR A 115 17.57 -2.84 -10.73
N ALA A 116 16.67 -1.87 -10.57
CA ALA A 116 16.23 -1.03 -11.67
C ALA A 116 17.35 -0.09 -12.11
N GLU A 117 17.46 0.13 -13.42
CA GLU A 117 18.45 1.05 -13.98
C GLU A 117 18.05 2.49 -13.67
N GLN A 118 18.89 3.24 -12.96
CA GLN A 118 18.47 4.50 -12.32
C GLN A 118 18.05 5.59 -13.31
N PHE A 119 18.73 5.67 -14.46
CA PHE A 119 18.53 6.73 -15.45
C PHE A 119 17.67 6.29 -16.65
N LYS A 120 16.99 5.14 -16.57
CA LYS A 120 16.13 4.63 -17.63
C LYS A 120 14.75 4.27 -17.10
N LYS A 121 13.77 4.32 -18.00
CA LYS A 121 12.45 3.75 -17.75
C LYS A 121 12.59 2.25 -17.51
N ASP A 122 11.85 1.78 -16.51
CA ASP A 122 11.90 0.39 -16.08
C ASP A 122 10.56 -0.30 -16.37
N PRO A 123 10.57 -1.41 -17.11
CA PRO A 123 9.34 -2.07 -17.54
C PRO A 123 8.52 -2.61 -16.36
N PHE A 124 9.16 -3.02 -15.25
CA PHE A 124 8.43 -3.51 -14.08
C PHE A 124 7.76 -2.36 -13.33
N LEU A 125 8.39 -1.19 -13.30
CA LEU A 125 7.81 0.01 -12.69
C LEU A 125 6.63 0.59 -13.50
N GLU A 126 6.70 0.54 -14.83
CA GLU A 126 5.57 0.92 -15.69
C GLU A 126 4.37 -0.01 -15.49
N MET A 127 4.61 -1.33 -15.51
CA MET A 127 3.56 -2.34 -15.31
C MET A 127 2.86 -2.21 -13.95
N ILE A 128 3.61 -1.98 -12.86
CA ILE A 128 2.99 -1.83 -11.53
C ILE A 128 2.21 -0.53 -11.41
N THR A 129 2.70 0.56 -12.01
CA THR A 129 2.00 1.85 -11.98
C THR A 129 0.63 1.71 -12.64
N GLU A 130 0.58 1.15 -13.84
CA GLU A 130 -0.67 0.96 -14.58
C GLU A 130 -1.59 -0.06 -13.88
N THR A 131 -1.03 -1.09 -13.23
CA THR A 131 -1.82 -2.02 -12.41
C THR A 131 -2.44 -1.35 -11.17
N MET A 132 -1.72 -0.42 -10.52
CA MET A 132 -2.22 0.32 -9.36
C MET A 132 -3.25 1.39 -9.75
N ASP A 133 -3.13 2.00 -10.94
CA ASP A 133 -4.15 2.90 -11.50
C ASP A 133 -5.47 2.15 -11.75
N ASN A 134 -5.37 0.95 -12.35
CA ASN A 134 -6.52 0.07 -12.57
C ASN A 134 -7.12 -0.43 -11.25
N PHE A 135 -6.29 -0.77 -10.26
CA PHE A 135 -6.74 -1.14 -8.91
C PHE A 135 -7.53 0.00 -8.27
N SER A 136 -6.99 1.22 -8.28
CA SER A 136 -7.64 2.39 -7.68
C SER A 136 -8.97 2.72 -8.35
N THR A 137 -9.02 2.63 -9.68
CA THR A 137 -10.26 2.82 -10.44
C THR A 137 -11.27 1.72 -10.14
N GLY A 138 -10.84 0.45 -10.15
CA GLY A 138 -11.69 -0.72 -9.94
C GLY A 138 -12.19 -0.89 -8.51
N ALA A 139 -11.43 -0.45 -7.52
CA ALA A 139 -11.79 -0.51 -6.10
C ALA A 139 -12.71 0.65 -5.67
N THR A 140 -12.95 1.63 -6.55
CA THR A 140 -13.84 2.76 -6.26
C THR A 140 -15.29 2.26 -6.19
N PRO A 141 -16.02 2.49 -5.07
CA PRO A 141 -17.40 2.05 -4.94
C PRO A 141 -18.29 2.57 -6.08
N GLY A 142 -18.96 1.66 -6.79
CA GLY A 142 -19.88 2.01 -7.88
C GLY A 142 -19.20 2.33 -9.22
N ALA A 143 -17.88 2.17 -9.35
CA ALA A 143 -17.18 2.36 -10.63
C ALA A 143 -17.71 1.43 -11.74
N PHE A 144 -18.14 0.22 -11.38
CA PHE A 144 -18.73 -0.73 -12.31
C PHE A 144 -20.08 -1.25 -11.81
N LEU A 145 -21.12 -1.15 -12.65
CA LEU A 145 -22.47 -1.63 -12.31
C LEU A 145 -22.52 -3.13 -11.98
N VAL A 146 -21.56 -3.92 -12.47
CA VAL A 146 -21.48 -5.35 -12.16
C VAL A 146 -21.18 -5.63 -10.68
N ASP A 147 -20.59 -4.68 -9.95
CA ASP A 147 -20.38 -4.81 -8.49
C ASP A 147 -21.69 -4.62 -7.71
N VAL A 148 -22.64 -3.85 -8.25
CA VAL A 148 -23.98 -3.68 -7.69
C VAL A 148 -24.92 -4.79 -8.15
N PHE A 149 -24.78 -5.20 -9.41
CA PHE A 149 -25.61 -6.20 -10.07
C PHE A 149 -24.74 -7.32 -10.67
N PRO A 150 -24.28 -8.28 -9.85
CA PRO A 150 -23.35 -9.34 -10.30
C PRO A 150 -23.87 -10.18 -11.48
N PHE A 151 -25.18 -10.28 -11.66
CA PHE A 151 -25.77 -11.01 -12.78
C PHE A 151 -25.40 -10.42 -14.15
N LEU A 152 -25.00 -9.14 -14.23
CA LEU A 152 -24.56 -8.49 -15.47
C LEU A 152 -23.35 -9.21 -16.10
N ARG A 153 -22.53 -9.90 -15.30
CA ARG A 153 -21.39 -10.70 -15.80
C ARG A 153 -21.80 -11.85 -16.71
N TYR A 154 -23.06 -12.28 -16.68
CA TYR A 154 -23.57 -13.37 -17.51
C TYR A 154 -24.21 -12.91 -18.82
N LEU A 155 -24.42 -11.61 -19.01
CA LEU A 155 -25.02 -11.07 -20.24
C LEU A 155 -24.13 -11.33 -21.47
N PRO A 156 -24.67 -11.69 -22.64
CA PRO A 156 -23.86 -11.85 -23.84
C PRO A 156 -23.06 -10.58 -24.21
N ASN A 157 -21.87 -10.75 -24.81
CA ASN A 157 -20.98 -9.62 -25.13
C ASN A 157 -21.56 -8.60 -26.13
N TRP A 158 -22.63 -8.96 -26.85
CA TRP A 158 -23.30 -8.07 -27.80
C TRP A 158 -24.33 -7.14 -27.14
N VAL A 159 -24.65 -7.34 -25.86
CA VAL A 159 -25.62 -6.51 -25.13
C VAL A 159 -24.99 -5.13 -24.85
N PRO A 160 -25.69 -4.02 -25.15
CA PRO A 160 -25.20 -2.68 -24.82
C PRO A 160 -24.84 -2.55 -23.33
N GLY A 161 -23.68 -1.96 -23.04
CA GLY A 161 -23.19 -1.79 -21.68
C GLY A 161 -22.32 -2.93 -21.14
N THR A 162 -22.07 -4.01 -21.89
CA THR A 162 -21.15 -5.08 -21.46
C THR A 162 -19.67 -4.85 -21.80
N GLY A 163 -19.29 -3.62 -22.17
CA GLY A 163 -17.90 -3.25 -22.50
C GLY A 163 -16.90 -3.53 -21.37
N PHE A 164 -17.37 -3.47 -20.11
CA PHE A 164 -16.58 -3.83 -18.93
C PHE A 164 -15.99 -5.24 -19.01
N LYS A 165 -16.63 -6.19 -19.72
CA LYS A 165 -16.09 -7.54 -19.86
C LYS A 165 -14.79 -7.60 -20.64
N GLN A 166 -14.68 -6.77 -21.67
CA GLN A 166 -13.46 -6.68 -22.47
C GLN A 166 -12.35 -5.98 -21.65
N LEU A 167 -12.71 -4.89 -20.99
CA LEU A 167 -11.81 -4.19 -20.06
C LEU A 167 -11.28 -5.12 -18.96
N ALA A 168 -12.15 -5.94 -18.35
CA ALA A 168 -11.72 -6.90 -17.33
C ALA A 168 -10.73 -7.94 -17.86
N LYS A 169 -10.84 -8.36 -19.13
CA LYS A 169 -9.86 -9.27 -19.75
C LYS A 169 -8.52 -8.58 -19.96
N GLU A 170 -8.54 -7.33 -20.41
CA GLU A 170 -7.32 -6.52 -20.61
C GLU A 170 -6.60 -6.29 -19.28
N TRP A 171 -7.33 -5.83 -18.27
CA TRP A 171 -6.78 -5.61 -16.92
C TRP A 171 -6.30 -6.91 -16.27
N ARG A 172 -7.01 -8.03 -16.50
CA ARG A 172 -6.56 -9.34 -16.06
C ARG A 172 -5.23 -9.73 -16.69
N ALA A 173 -5.12 -9.62 -18.01
CA ALA A 173 -3.88 -9.96 -18.72
C ALA A 173 -2.70 -9.12 -18.21
N GLN A 174 -2.92 -7.82 -18.04
CA GLN A 174 -1.91 -6.90 -17.53
C GLN A 174 -1.50 -7.21 -16.07
N MET A 175 -2.47 -7.51 -15.20
CA MET A 175 -2.19 -7.93 -13.82
C MET A 175 -1.41 -9.25 -13.79
N GLU A 176 -1.79 -10.22 -14.62
CA GLU A 176 -1.08 -11.50 -14.77
C GLU A 176 0.36 -11.28 -15.25
N GLU A 177 0.59 -10.38 -16.22
CA GLU A 177 1.95 -10.01 -16.65
C GLU A 177 2.77 -9.36 -15.53
N THR A 178 2.18 -8.40 -14.81
CA THR A 178 2.81 -7.69 -13.68
C THR A 178 3.18 -8.65 -12.55
N ARG A 179 2.38 -9.71 -12.35
CA ARG A 179 2.65 -10.79 -11.40
C ARG A 179 3.73 -11.74 -11.90
N ASP A 180 3.60 -12.22 -13.14
CA ASP A 180 4.32 -13.40 -13.63
C ASP A 180 5.71 -13.06 -14.19
N LYS A 181 5.91 -11.89 -14.80
CA LYS A 181 7.22 -11.49 -15.36
C LYS A 181 8.29 -11.30 -14.26
N PRO A 182 8.04 -10.55 -13.17
CA PRO A 182 9.01 -10.45 -12.07
C PRO A 182 9.22 -11.79 -11.35
N TYR A 183 8.18 -12.62 -11.25
CA TYR A 183 8.30 -13.97 -10.70
C TYR A 183 9.24 -14.85 -11.53
N ALA A 184 9.05 -14.87 -12.86
CA ALA A 184 9.91 -15.61 -13.78
C ALA A 184 11.36 -15.12 -13.74
N PHE A 185 11.57 -13.81 -13.57
CA PHE A 185 12.90 -13.24 -13.35
C PHE A 185 13.58 -13.86 -12.12
N VAL A 186 12.88 -13.95 -10.98
CA VAL A 186 13.46 -14.55 -9.76
C VAL A 186 13.77 -16.03 -9.95
N GLN A 187 12.86 -16.79 -10.56
CA GLN A 187 13.11 -18.20 -10.86
C GLN A 187 14.37 -18.39 -11.71
N HIS A 188 14.56 -17.54 -12.72
CA HIS A 188 15.74 -17.57 -13.56
C HIS A 188 17.03 -17.22 -12.79
N GLN A 189 16.99 -16.25 -11.86
CA GLN A 189 18.14 -15.90 -11.01
C GLN A 189 18.53 -17.09 -10.09
N ILE A 190 17.55 -17.74 -9.48
CA ILE A 190 17.78 -18.93 -8.62
C ILE A 190 18.40 -20.07 -9.44
N ALA A 191 17.88 -20.35 -10.63
CA ALA A 191 18.42 -21.39 -11.51
C ALA A 191 19.87 -21.13 -11.95
N GLN A 192 20.29 -19.87 -11.99
CA GLN A 192 21.67 -19.46 -12.28
C GLN A 192 22.58 -19.46 -11.04
N VAL A 193 22.10 -19.92 -9.87
CA VAL A 193 22.84 -19.91 -8.59
C VAL A 193 23.37 -18.51 -8.25
N LYS A 194 22.61 -17.48 -8.60
CA LYS A 194 22.91 -16.11 -8.20
C LYS A 194 22.39 -15.89 -6.79
N ASP A 195 23.20 -15.26 -5.96
CA ASP A 195 22.79 -14.86 -4.62
C ASP A 195 21.63 -13.86 -4.73
N ASN A 196 20.42 -14.31 -4.37
CA ASN A 196 19.22 -13.50 -4.37
C ASN A 196 18.51 -13.74 -3.03
N SER A 197 18.66 -12.80 -2.11
CA SER A 197 18.04 -12.82 -0.78
C SER A 197 16.73 -12.04 -0.71
N SER A 198 16.07 -11.82 -1.86
CA SER A 198 14.80 -11.10 -1.93
C SER A 198 13.65 -11.82 -1.24
N TYR A 199 12.57 -11.10 -0.98
CA TYR A 199 11.35 -11.66 -0.41
C TYR A 199 10.89 -12.91 -1.18
N LEU A 200 10.73 -12.80 -2.50
CA LEU A 200 10.24 -13.91 -3.31
C LEU A 200 11.25 -15.06 -3.35
N ALA A 201 12.55 -14.77 -3.47
CA ALA A 201 13.56 -15.84 -3.50
C ALA A 201 13.55 -16.67 -2.20
N ASN A 202 13.41 -16.02 -1.04
CA ASN A 202 13.29 -16.71 0.24
C ASN A 202 12.00 -17.56 0.37
N LEU A 203 10.91 -17.16 -0.29
CA LEU A 203 9.70 -17.99 -0.36
C LEU A 203 9.89 -19.21 -1.26
N LEU A 204 10.73 -19.07 -2.29
CA LEU A 204 11.03 -20.12 -3.25
C LEU A 204 12.11 -21.12 -2.78
N ASP A 205 12.79 -20.85 -1.67
CA ASP A 205 13.85 -21.71 -1.11
C ASP A 205 13.31 -23.01 -0.47
N SER A 206 12.00 -23.13 -0.26
CA SER A 206 11.40 -24.34 0.31
C SER A 206 11.44 -25.51 -0.70
N PRO A 207 11.96 -26.70 -0.32
CA PRO A 207 12.22 -27.81 -1.23
C PRO A 207 10.95 -28.51 -1.75
N GLU A 208 9.82 -28.37 -1.05
CA GLU A 208 8.50 -28.80 -1.52
C GLU A 208 7.58 -27.59 -1.62
N GLN A 209 7.12 -27.29 -2.84
CA GLN A 209 6.13 -26.24 -3.09
C GLN A 209 4.95 -26.83 -3.84
N SER A 210 3.78 -26.82 -3.21
CA SER A 210 2.53 -27.15 -3.87
C SER A 210 2.18 -26.07 -4.90
N LEU A 211 1.25 -26.38 -5.82
CA LEU A 211 0.69 -25.37 -6.73
C LEU A 211 0.02 -24.21 -5.97
N PHE A 212 -0.57 -24.52 -4.82
CA PHE A 212 -1.14 -23.52 -3.93
C PHE A 212 -0.06 -22.54 -3.43
N ASP A 213 1.08 -23.05 -2.98
CA ASP A 213 2.20 -22.21 -2.50
C ASP A 213 2.73 -21.31 -3.61
N GLN A 214 2.95 -21.85 -4.80
CA GLN A 214 3.46 -21.07 -5.95
C GLN A 214 2.51 -19.92 -6.31
N HIS A 215 1.21 -20.20 -6.40
CA HIS A 215 0.21 -19.17 -6.68
C HIS A 215 0.18 -18.13 -5.55
N ASN A 216 0.24 -18.59 -4.31
CA ASN A 216 0.21 -17.71 -3.14
C ASN A 216 1.44 -16.79 -3.06
N HIS A 217 2.64 -17.32 -3.34
CA HIS A 217 3.89 -16.55 -3.36
C HIS A 217 3.84 -15.43 -4.41
N LYS A 218 3.34 -15.74 -5.62
CA LYS A 218 3.14 -14.75 -6.69
C LYS A 218 2.26 -13.59 -6.25
N HIS A 219 1.08 -13.89 -5.72
CA HIS A 219 0.12 -12.87 -5.28
C HIS A 219 0.61 -12.10 -4.05
N SER A 220 1.33 -12.75 -3.15
CA SER A 220 1.98 -12.11 -2.00
C SER A 220 3.05 -11.12 -2.45
N ALA A 221 3.91 -11.51 -3.40
CA ALA A 221 4.94 -10.63 -3.94
C ALA A 221 4.32 -9.42 -4.68
N LEU A 222 3.29 -9.64 -5.50
CA LEU A 222 2.55 -8.56 -6.16
C LEU A 222 1.95 -7.56 -5.13
N ALA A 223 1.42 -8.06 -4.02
CA ALA A 223 0.88 -7.20 -2.96
C ALA A 223 1.96 -6.37 -2.25
N VAL A 224 3.15 -6.94 -2.00
CA VAL A 224 4.29 -6.18 -1.48
C VAL A 224 4.73 -5.10 -2.48
N PHE A 225 4.84 -5.47 -3.76
CA PHE A 225 5.26 -4.55 -4.82
C PHE A 225 4.30 -3.37 -4.98
N GLY A 226 3.01 -3.66 -5.19
CA GLY A 226 1.99 -2.62 -5.35
C GLY A 226 1.87 -1.72 -4.13
N GLY A 227 1.86 -2.31 -2.92
CA GLY A 227 1.78 -1.54 -1.69
C GLY A 227 2.92 -0.55 -1.52
N GLY A 228 4.17 -0.95 -1.80
CA GLY A 228 5.33 -0.07 -1.65
C GLY A 228 5.51 0.94 -2.79
N ALA A 229 5.07 0.60 -4.00
CA ALA A 229 5.27 1.43 -5.20
C ALA A 229 4.27 2.60 -5.33
N ASP A 230 3.11 2.55 -4.67
CA ASP A 230 2.06 3.57 -4.82
C ASP A 230 1.83 4.39 -3.54
N THR A 231 1.72 3.74 -2.37
CA THR A 231 1.36 4.43 -1.11
C THR A 231 2.47 5.38 -0.62
N THR A 232 3.73 4.96 -0.76
CA THR A 232 4.91 5.77 -0.44
C THR A 232 4.97 6.99 -1.35
N VAL A 233 4.74 6.79 -2.65
CA VAL A 233 4.72 7.87 -3.66
C VAL A 233 3.69 8.92 -3.29
N SER A 234 2.47 8.49 -2.96
CA SER A 234 1.38 9.39 -2.57
C SER A 234 1.71 10.18 -1.29
N THR A 235 2.39 9.56 -0.33
CA THR A 235 2.81 10.22 0.92
C THR A 235 3.89 11.27 0.66
N VAL A 236 4.91 10.94 -0.15
CA VAL A 236 5.99 11.88 -0.50
C VAL A 236 5.46 13.01 -1.39
N ALA A 237 4.56 12.73 -2.34
CA ALA A 237 3.90 13.77 -3.12
C ALA A 237 3.10 14.73 -2.22
N SER A 238 2.40 14.20 -1.21
CA SER A 238 1.69 14.99 -0.20
C SER A 238 2.64 15.86 0.65
N PHE A 239 3.84 15.36 0.95
CA PHE A 239 4.90 16.15 1.59
C PHE A 239 5.27 17.38 0.76
N PHE A 240 5.57 17.20 -0.54
CA PHE A 240 5.91 18.34 -1.42
C PHE A 240 4.79 19.37 -1.45
N LEU A 241 3.53 18.93 -1.55
CA LEU A 241 2.38 19.83 -1.47
C LEU A 241 2.32 20.59 -0.14
N ALA A 242 2.48 19.89 0.98
CA ALA A 242 2.46 20.51 2.30
C ALA A 242 3.59 21.54 2.46
N MET A 243 4.81 21.25 1.99
CA MET A 243 5.93 22.19 2.10
C MET A 243 5.74 23.44 1.23
N MET A 244 5.07 23.33 0.08
CA MET A 244 4.72 24.49 -0.75
C MET A 244 3.66 25.39 -0.08
N VAL A 245 2.69 24.80 0.62
CA VAL A 245 1.61 25.54 1.27
C VAL A 245 2.06 26.11 2.64
N TYR A 246 2.99 25.45 3.31
CA TYR A 246 3.47 25.81 4.66
C TYR A 246 5.00 26.01 4.70
N PRO A 247 5.54 27.05 4.04
CA PRO A 247 6.98 27.28 3.93
C PRO A 247 7.67 27.51 5.29
N ASP A 248 6.99 28.10 6.27
CA ASP A 248 7.53 28.28 7.62
C ASP A 248 7.78 26.94 8.33
N ILE A 249 6.95 25.94 8.05
CA ILE A 249 7.11 24.58 8.61
C ILE A 249 8.30 23.89 7.94
N GLN A 250 8.47 24.07 6.62
CA GLN A 250 9.65 23.60 5.90
C GLN A 250 10.94 24.22 6.48
N LYS A 251 10.94 25.52 6.76
CA LYS A 251 12.09 26.22 7.34
C LYS A 251 12.48 25.65 8.70
N LYS A 252 11.51 25.39 9.59
CA LYS A 252 11.79 24.75 10.90
C LYS A 252 12.40 23.35 10.75
N ALA A 253 11.92 22.57 9.78
CA ALA A 253 12.48 21.25 9.48
C ALA A 253 13.95 21.35 9.00
N GLN A 254 14.26 22.34 8.15
CA GLN A 254 15.63 22.61 7.71
C GLN A 254 16.52 23.05 8.88
N GLU A 255 16.04 23.94 9.75
CA GLU A 255 16.78 24.39 10.94
C GLU A 255 17.14 23.24 11.90
N GLU A 256 16.28 22.23 12.05
CA GLU A 256 16.60 21.03 12.84
C GLU A 256 17.70 20.21 12.16
N ILE A 257 17.59 19.95 10.86
CA ILE A 257 18.60 19.20 10.09
C ILE A 257 19.96 19.94 10.14
N ASP A 258 19.97 21.24 9.92
CA ASP A 258 21.19 22.06 9.94
C ASP A 258 21.86 22.06 11.31
N ARG A 259 21.07 22.05 12.39
CA ARG A 259 21.57 22.04 13.76
C ARG A 259 22.21 20.70 14.14
N PHE A 260 21.57 19.58 13.81
CA PHE A 260 21.99 18.26 14.29
C PHE A 260 22.93 17.53 13.32
N ILE A 261 22.76 17.76 12.02
CA ILE A 261 23.51 17.06 10.96
C ILE A 261 24.53 18.01 10.31
N GLY A 262 24.14 19.26 10.09
CA GLY A 262 24.95 20.25 9.39
C GLY A 262 25.07 19.96 7.89
N SER A 263 26.06 20.59 7.24
CA SER A 263 26.22 20.54 5.78
C SER A 263 27.29 19.56 5.27
N GLY A 264 27.92 18.80 6.17
CA GLY A 264 29.08 17.95 5.83
C GLY A 264 28.73 16.55 5.30
N ARG A 265 27.47 16.12 5.44
CA ARG A 265 26.98 14.80 4.99
C ARG A 265 25.46 14.82 4.80
N LEU A 266 24.93 13.81 4.12
CA LEU A 266 23.49 13.55 4.07
C LEU A 266 22.98 12.92 5.38
N PRO A 267 21.70 13.12 5.74
CA PRO A 267 21.03 12.37 6.81
C PRO A 267 21.02 10.87 6.55
N THR A 268 21.09 10.09 7.62
CA THR A 268 20.97 8.63 7.61
C THR A 268 19.86 8.20 8.56
N THR A 269 19.41 6.96 8.45
CA THR A 269 18.41 6.35 9.35
C THR A 269 18.83 6.35 10.82
N LYS A 270 20.14 6.43 11.10
CA LYS A 270 20.70 6.52 12.46
C LYS A 270 20.45 7.89 13.11
N ASP A 271 20.18 8.93 12.32
CA ASP A 271 19.96 10.28 12.85
C ASP A 271 18.53 10.48 13.38
N ARG A 272 17.62 9.55 13.06
CA ARG A 272 16.17 9.69 13.31
C ARG A 272 15.81 10.04 14.76
N GLU A 273 16.52 9.49 15.74
CA GLU A 273 16.25 9.76 17.16
C GLU A 273 16.61 11.20 17.57
N ASN A 274 17.49 11.87 16.82
CA ASN A 274 17.90 13.26 17.05
C ASN A 274 17.09 14.27 16.22
N LEU A 275 16.10 13.83 15.44
CA LEU A 275 15.27 14.68 14.57
C LEU A 275 13.78 14.61 14.96
N PRO A 276 13.42 15.01 16.19
CA PRO A 276 12.04 14.91 16.68
C PRO A 276 11.05 15.75 15.87
N TYR A 277 11.46 16.91 15.33
CA TYR A 277 10.59 17.72 14.47
C TYR A 277 10.35 17.06 13.11
N ILE A 278 11.37 16.44 12.50
CA ILE A 278 11.17 15.63 11.28
C ILE A 278 10.23 14.45 11.54
N GLU A 279 10.39 13.74 12.66
CA GLU A 279 9.47 12.64 13.03
C GLU A 279 8.04 13.14 13.22
N ALA A 280 7.87 14.31 13.84
CA ALA A 280 6.58 14.96 14.03
C ALA A 280 5.95 15.40 12.70
N LEU A 281 6.77 15.91 11.77
CA LEU A 281 6.36 16.29 10.43
C LEU A 281 5.87 15.09 9.62
N VAL A 282 6.59 13.96 9.65
CA VAL A 282 6.15 12.72 8.99
C VAL A 282 4.80 12.24 9.52
N LYS A 283 4.62 12.25 10.85
CA LYS A 283 3.34 11.89 11.48
C LYS A 283 2.20 12.84 11.07
N GLU A 284 2.47 14.14 10.99
CA GLU A 284 1.47 15.12 10.59
C GLU A 284 1.06 14.99 9.13
N ILE A 285 1.96 14.60 8.21
CA ILE A 285 1.59 14.30 6.82
C ILE A 285 0.59 13.16 6.77
N MET A 286 0.88 12.06 7.47
CA MET A 286 -0.01 10.90 7.49
C MET A 286 -1.35 11.18 8.17
N ARG A 287 -1.39 12.10 9.15
CA ARG A 287 -2.63 12.54 9.80
C ARG A 287 -3.47 13.45 8.89
N TRP A 288 -2.82 14.47 8.31
CA TRP A 288 -3.45 15.52 7.51
C TRP A 288 -3.94 15.01 6.15
N HIS A 289 -3.18 14.10 5.53
CA HIS A 289 -3.56 13.49 4.25
C HIS A 289 -3.39 11.96 4.29
N PRO A 290 -4.30 11.24 4.97
CA PRO A 290 -4.22 9.78 5.04
C PRO A 290 -4.50 9.16 3.66
N ILE A 291 -3.55 8.36 3.14
CA ILE A 291 -3.63 7.75 1.80
C ILE A 291 -4.88 6.88 1.61
N GLY A 292 -5.32 6.19 2.68
CA GLY A 292 -6.55 5.41 2.69
C GLY A 292 -7.56 5.99 3.68
N PRO A 293 -8.35 7.02 3.34
CA PRO A 293 -9.25 7.70 4.28
C PRO A 293 -10.36 6.80 4.84
N MET A 294 -10.72 5.73 4.13
CA MET A 294 -11.66 4.68 4.57
C MET A 294 -11.00 3.31 4.77
N GLY A 295 -9.66 3.26 4.72
CA GLY A 295 -8.90 2.00 4.68
C GLY A 295 -9.30 1.10 3.51
N LEU A 296 -9.02 -0.20 3.64
CA LEU A 296 -9.58 -1.23 2.76
C LEU A 296 -10.86 -1.78 3.37
N PRO A 297 -11.93 -2.03 2.59
CA PRO A 297 -13.16 -2.55 3.13
C PRO A 297 -13.01 -3.92 3.81
N HIS A 298 -13.60 -4.04 5.00
CA HIS A 298 -13.69 -5.29 5.74
C HIS A 298 -15.05 -5.96 5.51
N SER A 299 -15.14 -7.26 5.78
CA SER A 299 -16.39 -8.02 5.71
C SER A 299 -16.57 -8.94 6.91
N SER A 300 -17.80 -9.01 7.41
CA SER A 300 -18.19 -9.88 8.52
C SER A 300 -18.45 -11.31 8.03
N THR A 301 -17.82 -12.31 8.64
CA THR A 301 -17.93 -13.72 8.23
C THR A 301 -19.11 -14.46 8.88
N GLU A 302 -19.65 -13.90 9.95
CA GLU A 302 -20.81 -14.38 10.70
C GLU A 302 -21.63 -13.20 11.25
N ASP A 303 -22.84 -13.50 11.72
CA ASP A 303 -23.67 -12.53 12.43
C ASP A 303 -23.03 -12.18 13.79
N ASP A 304 -23.10 -10.92 14.19
CA ASP A 304 -22.58 -10.47 15.47
C ASP A 304 -23.48 -9.41 16.12
N VAL A 305 -23.40 -9.28 17.45
CA VAL A 305 -24.00 -8.16 18.19
C VAL A 305 -22.88 -7.41 18.89
N PHE A 306 -22.77 -6.11 18.60
CA PHE A 306 -21.72 -5.24 19.10
C PHE A 306 -22.33 -3.92 19.58
N GLU A 307 -22.10 -3.56 20.84
CA GLU A 307 -22.68 -2.37 21.47
C GLU A 307 -24.21 -2.24 21.29
N GLY A 308 -24.93 -3.36 21.29
CA GLY A 308 -26.37 -3.42 21.08
C GLY A 308 -26.83 -3.35 19.62
N TYR A 309 -25.92 -3.18 18.66
CA TYR A 309 -26.21 -3.20 17.22
C TYR A 309 -26.02 -4.61 16.64
N PHE A 310 -26.97 -5.03 15.81
CA PHE A 310 -26.86 -6.25 15.03
C PHE A 310 -26.07 -6.01 13.73
N ILE A 311 -24.98 -6.76 13.55
CA ILE A 311 -24.14 -6.73 12.35
C ILE A 311 -24.36 -8.06 11.62
N PRO A 312 -25.05 -8.06 10.46
CA PRO A 312 -25.30 -9.30 9.73
C PRO A 312 -24.02 -9.81 9.05
N LYS A 313 -23.94 -11.13 8.87
CA LYS A 313 -22.97 -11.79 8.01
C LYS A 313 -22.95 -11.13 6.63
N GLY A 314 -21.75 -10.89 6.11
CA GLY A 314 -21.52 -10.22 4.84
C GLY A 314 -21.65 -8.69 4.90
N ALA A 315 -21.90 -8.10 6.08
CA ALA A 315 -21.83 -6.65 6.24
C ALA A 315 -20.42 -6.14 5.92
N MET A 316 -20.36 -5.08 5.11
CA MET A 316 -19.14 -4.35 4.81
C MET A 316 -18.84 -3.39 5.96
N VAL A 317 -17.64 -3.48 6.53
CA VAL A 317 -17.21 -2.66 7.67
C VAL A 317 -16.09 -1.73 7.21
N LEU A 318 -16.23 -0.43 7.45
CA LEU A 318 -15.29 0.61 6.98
C LEU A 318 -14.76 1.41 8.18
N PRO A 319 -13.44 1.42 8.44
CA PRO A 319 -12.85 2.35 9.39
C PRO A 319 -12.78 3.75 8.77
N ASN A 320 -13.45 4.74 9.37
CA ASN A 320 -13.39 6.14 8.93
C ASN A 320 -12.09 6.80 9.42
N ILE A 321 -10.97 6.38 8.83
CA ILE A 321 -9.61 6.85 9.16
C ILE A 321 -9.52 8.37 9.03
N TRP A 322 -10.14 8.95 8.00
CA TRP A 322 -10.23 10.40 7.83
C TRP A 322 -10.78 11.08 9.08
N TRP A 323 -11.92 10.60 9.58
CA TRP A 323 -12.50 11.13 10.81
C TRP A 323 -11.60 10.87 12.02
N PHE A 324 -11.02 9.67 12.16
CA PHE A 324 -10.11 9.38 13.28
C PHE A 324 -8.93 10.38 13.34
N THR A 325 -8.45 10.85 12.19
CA THR A 325 -7.34 11.79 12.09
C THR A 325 -7.76 13.26 12.04
N HIS A 326 -9.08 13.54 11.95
CA HIS A 326 -9.64 14.90 11.85
C HIS A 326 -10.71 15.21 12.91
N ASP A 327 -10.92 14.34 13.88
CA ASP A 327 -11.79 14.59 15.02
C ASP A 327 -11.26 15.80 15.82
N PRO A 328 -12.00 16.92 15.90
CA PRO A 328 -11.55 18.13 16.58
C PRO A 328 -11.39 17.94 18.10
N GLU A 329 -12.03 16.94 18.72
CA GLU A 329 -11.82 16.62 20.14
C GLU A 329 -10.42 16.05 20.37
N ARG A 330 -9.91 15.28 19.41
CA ARG A 330 -8.57 14.67 19.46
C ARG A 330 -7.49 15.55 18.83
N TYR A 331 -7.83 16.25 17.75
CA TYR A 331 -6.92 17.06 16.95
C TYR A 331 -7.50 18.48 16.77
N PRO A 332 -7.30 19.39 17.74
CA PRO A 332 -7.79 20.77 17.63
C PRO A 332 -7.29 21.47 16.36
N ASP A 333 -8.14 22.17 15.60
CA ASP A 333 -7.82 22.69 14.25
C ASP A 333 -7.36 21.60 13.25
N PRO A 334 -8.13 20.52 13.03
CA PRO A 334 -7.66 19.32 12.35
C PRO A 334 -7.26 19.55 10.88
N MET A 335 -7.80 20.60 10.24
CA MET A 335 -7.49 20.94 8.85
C MET A 335 -6.15 21.69 8.68
N ASN A 336 -5.59 22.26 9.75
CA ASN A 336 -4.31 22.95 9.71
C ASN A 336 -3.17 21.94 9.89
N PHE A 337 -2.17 22.04 9.02
CA PHE A 337 -0.94 21.26 9.10
C PHE A 337 -0.04 21.79 10.23
N LYS A 338 0.09 21.06 11.34
CA LYS A 338 0.85 21.47 12.53
C LYS A 338 1.68 20.31 13.10
N PRO A 339 2.94 20.12 12.67
CA PRO A 339 3.82 19.07 13.21
C PRO A 339 3.96 19.10 14.74
N GLU A 340 3.88 20.29 15.36
CA GLU A 340 4.03 20.48 16.80
C GLU A 340 3.05 19.63 17.64
N ARG A 341 1.95 19.14 17.04
CA ARG A 341 1.03 18.17 17.66
C ARG A 341 1.70 16.90 18.17
N PHE A 342 2.78 16.48 17.52
CA PHE A 342 3.48 15.24 17.80
C PHE A 342 4.78 15.43 18.57
N LEU A 343 5.05 16.66 19.03
CA LEU A 343 6.12 16.95 19.96
C LEU A 343 5.61 16.78 21.39
N ALA A 344 6.49 16.36 22.30
CA ALA A 344 6.17 16.38 23.72
C ALA A 344 5.86 17.82 24.14
N PRO A 345 4.92 18.06 25.08
CA PRO A 345 4.79 19.36 25.71
C PRO A 345 6.12 19.72 26.36
N ASN A 346 6.66 20.89 26.04
CA ASN A 346 7.87 21.42 26.67
C ASN A 346 7.68 21.66 28.17
#